data_AF-A0A091D5K8-F1
#
_entry.id   AF-A0A091D5K8-F1
#
_cell.length_a   1.000
_cell.length_b   1.000
_cell.length_c   1.000
_cell.angle_alpha   90.00
_cell.angle_beta   90.00
_cell.angle_gamma   90.00
#
_symmetry.space_group_name_H-M   'P 1'
#
loop_
_entity.id
_entity.type
_entity.pdbx_description
1 polymer ?
#
loop_
_entity_poly.entity_id
_entity_poly.type
_entity_poly.pdbx_seq_one_letter_code
_entity_poly.pdbx_strand_id
1 'polypeptide(L)'
;MDEPESYPDEIGPKHWPSSRFSHVMKLRQAALRTAREKWSDYILFVDVDNFLTNPQTLNLMIAENKTVVAPMLESRGLYSNFWCGITPQATHLFALFQGFYKRTPDYLQIREWKRMGCFPVPMVHSTFLIDLRKEASDKLTFYPPHQDYTWTFDDIIVFAFSSRQAGIQMYLCNRHHYGYLPIPLKPHQTLQEDIENLIHVQIEAMIDRPPMEPSQFVSVVPKYPDKMGFDEIFMINLKRRKDRRDRMLRTLYEQEIEVKIVEAVDGKALNTSQLKALNIEMLPGYRDPYSSRPLTRGEIGCFLSHYSVWKEVIDRELEKTLVIEDDVRFEHQFKKKLVKLMDDIDQAQLDWELIYIGRKRMQVKEPEKAVPNVVNLVEADYSYWTLGYAISLEGAQKLVGANPFGKMLPVDEFLPIMYNKHPVAEYKEYYESRDLKAFSAEPLLIYPTHYTGQPGYLSDTETSTIWDNETVATDWDRTHSWKSRKQGHIHRNAKNTEALPSPTSLDTAPSRDEL
;
A
#
# COMPACT_ATOMS: atom_id res chain seq x y z
N MET A 1 25.84 27.37 12.66
CA MET A 1 26.46 26.19 12.02
C MET A 1 26.29 26.38 10.53
N ASP A 2 27.21 25.88 9.71
CA ASP A 2 27.07 25.98 8.26
C ASP A 2 25.75 25.32 7.81
N GLU A 3 25.10 25.86 6.79
CA GLU A 3 23.88 25.30 6.19
C GLU A 3 24.22 24.87 4.75
N PRO A 4 24.97 23.77 4.58
CA PRO A 4 25.42 23.34 3.26
C PRO A 4 24.24 22.90 2.40
N GLU A 5 24.17 23.40 1.17
CA GLU A 5 23.20 22.95 0.17
C GLU A 5 23.60 21.59 -0.45
N SER A 6 24.89 21.24 -0.39
CA SER A 6 25.46 20.00 -0.92
C SER A 6 26.74 19.59 -0.17
N TYR A 7 27.15 18.34 -0.34
CA TYR A 7 28.35 17.77 0.26
C TYR A 7 29.36 17.34 -0.82
N PRO A 8 30.67 17.61 -0.68
CA PRO A 8 31.66 17.40 -1.75
C PRO A 8 31.79 15.95 -2.24
N ASP A 9 31.50 14.98 -1.38
CA ASP A 9 31.59 13.54 -1.60
C ASP A 9 30.21 12.90 -1.87
N GLU A 10 29.17 13.70 -2.09
CA GLU A 10 27.85 13.19 -2.47
C GLU A 10 27.72 12.97 -3.99
N ILE A 11 26.93 11.98 -4.38
CA ILE A 11 26.63 11.69 -5.80
C ILE A 11 25.18 12.07 -6.17
N GLY A 12 24.42 12.57 -5.20
CA GLY A 12 23.01 12.87 -5.31
C GLY A 12 22.39 13.25 -3.98
N PRO A 13 21.17 13.81 -3.99
CA PRO A 13 20.52 14.37 -2.80
C PRO A 13 20.23 13.31 -1.73
N LYS A 14 20.10 12.03 -2.11
CA LYS A 14 19.85 10.93 -1.17
C LYS A 14 21.11 10.12 -0.83
N HIS A 15 22.30 10.50 -1.33
CA HIS A 15 23.55 9.89 -0.91
C HIS A 15 23.96 10.40 0.48
N TRP A 16 24.26 9.50 1.42
CA TRP A 16 24.73 9.85 2.76
C TRP A 16 26.22 9.55 2.91
N PRO A 17 27.12 10.45 2.45
CA PRO A 17 28.54 10.25 2.63
C PRO A 17 29.00 10.66 4.05
N SER A 18 30.25 10.33 4.38
CA SER A 18 30.84 10.61 5.70
C SER A 18 30.78 12.09 6.09
N SER A 19 30.94 13.02 5.14
CA SER A 19 30.85 14.45 5.42
C SER A 19 29.44 14.86 5.89
N ARG A 20 28.40 14.30 5.28
CA ARG A 20 26.99 14.51 5.64
C ARG A 20 26.66 13.92 7.00
N PHE A 21 27.09 12.67 7.26
CA PHE A 21 26.94 12.07 8.58
C PHE A 21 27.64 12.89 9.67
N SER A 22 28.87 13.34 9.42
CA SER A 22 29.62 14.21 10.33
C SER A 22 28.87 15.50 10.63
N HIS A 23 28.27 16.11 9.61
CA HIS A 23 27.47 17.33 9.76
C HIS A 23 26.22 17.10 10.62
N VAL A 24 25.41 16.09 10.31
CA VAL A 24 24.20 15.76 11.07
C VAL A 24 24.52 15.36 12.51
N MET A 25 25.59 14.58 12.74
CA MET A 25 26.03 14.24 14.10
C MET A 25 26.44 15.47 14.90
N LYS A 26 27.12 16.46 14.29
CA LYS A 26 27.44 17.73 14.93
C LYS A 26 26.18 18.53 15.28
N LEU A 27 25.18 18.57 14.40
CA LEU A 27 23.88 19.21 14.67
C LEU A 27 23.16 18.52 15.84
N ARG A 28 23.04 17.19 15.82
CA ARG A 28 22.43 16.41 16.92
C ARG A 28 23.19 16.63 18.24
N GLN A 29 24.52 16.65 18.20
CA GLN A 29 25.36 16.92 19.38
C GLN A 29 25.14 18.33 19.94
N ALA A 30 25.05 19.33 19.07
CA ALA A 30 24.80 20.71 19.47
C ALA A 30 23.41 20.85 20.09
N ALA A 31 22.39 20.19 19.53
CA ALA A 31 21.05 20.14 20.11
C ALA A 31 21.05 19.50 21.51
N LEU A 32 21.72 18.35 21.67
CA LEU A 32 21.87 17.69 22.98
C LEU A 32 22.56 18.57 24.01
N ARG A 33 23.65 19.23 23.62
CA ARG A 33 24.38 20.17 24.50
C ARG A 33 23.49 21.35 24.90
N THR A 34 22.82 21.95 23.92
CA THR A 34 21.91 23.09 24.15
C THR A 34 20.79 22.71 25.11
N ALA A 35 20.20 21.53 24.98
CA ALA A 35 19.16 21.06 25.90
C ALA A 35 19.67 20.94 27.35
N ARG A 36 20.90 20.41 27.54
CA ARG A 36 21.55 20.37 28.86
C ARG A 36 21.82 21.79 29.40
N GLU A 37 22.36 22.68 28.58
CA GLU A 37 22.63 24.09 28.94
C GLU A 37 21.35 24.87 29.28
N LYS A 38 20.21 24.47 28.73
CA LYS A 38 18.88 25.01 29.02
C LYS A 38 18.16 24.31 30.17
N TRP A 39 18.79 23.31 30.79
CA TRP A 39 18.26 22.54 31.92
C TRP A 39 16.95 21.84 31.54
N SER A 40 16.83 21.38 30.29
CA SER A 40 15.69 20.61 29.82
C SER A 40 15.67 19.23 30.50
N ASP A 41 14.51 18.81 31.00
CA ASP A 41 14.31 17.47 31.55
C ASP A 41 14.42 16.37 30.49
N TYR A 42 14.00 16.68 29.26
CA TYR A 42 13.97 15.75 28.14
C TYR A 42 14.38 16.45 26.85
N ILE A 43 14.89 15.65 25.90
CA ILE A 43 15.03 16.05 24.50
C ILE A 43 14.41 14.97 23.61
N LEU A 44 13.50 15.38 22.73
CA LEU A 44 12.91 14.52 21.71
C LEU A 44 13.57 14.85 20.37
N PHE A 45 14.27 13.87 19.79
CA PHE A 45 14.73 13.96 18.41
C PHE A 45 13.63 13.43 17.49
N VAL A 46 13.32 14.18 16.43
CA VAL A 46 12.35 13.82 15.40
C VAL A 46 12.94 14.19 14.05
N ASP A 47 13.27 13.21 13.21
CA ASP A 47 13.63 13.48 11.82
C ASP A 47 12.40 14.01 11.05
N VAL A 48 12.64 14.95 10.14
CA VAL A 48 11.60 15.76 9.47
C VAL A 48 10.60 14.95 8.64
N ASP A 49 11.01 13.77 8.22
CA ASP A 49 10.24 12.82 7.42
C ASP A 49 9.47 11.79 8.25
N ASN A 50 9.50 11.88 9.59
CA ASN A 50 8.67 11.06 10.47
C ASN A 50 7.35 11.74 10.82
N PHE A 51 6.26 11.00 10.65
CA PHE A 51 4.90 11.48 10.88
C PHE A 51 4.37 10.99 12.22
N LEU A 52 4.47 11.81 13.27
CA LEU A 52 3.87 11.49 14.58
C LEU A 52 2.37 11.80 14.56
N THR A 53 1.57 10.79 14.21
CA THR A 53 0.10 10.92 14.13
C THR A 53 -0.58 10.77 15.49
N ASN A 54 0.11 10.21 16.48
CA ASN A 54 -0.40 10.10 17.84
C ASN A 54 0.00 11.34 18.67
N PRO A 55 -0.94 12.22 19.05
CA PRO A 55 -0.63 13.45 19.79
C PRO A 55 -0.14 13.19 21.22
N GLN A 56 -0.28 11.97 21.74
CA GLN A 56 0.20 11.58 23.07
C GLN A 56 1.63 11.01 23.04
N THR A 57 2.30 10.94 21.89
CA THR A 57 3.61 10.29 21.74
C THR A 57 4.62 10.75 22.79
N LEU A 58 4.80 12.07 22.97
CA LEU A 58 5.76 12.59 23.96
C LEU A 58 5.42 12.14 25.39
N ASN A 59 4.15 12.30 25.81
CA ASN A 59 3.70 11.90 27.15
C ASN A 59 3.87 10.39 27.39
N LEU A 60 3.56 9.58 26.37
CA LEU A 60 3.71 8.13 26.43
C LEU A 60 5.18 7.74 26.55
N MET A 61 6.08 8.36 25.79
CA MET A 61 7.52 8.10 25.89
C MET A 61 8.09 8.52 27.25
N ILE A 62 7.63 9.65 27.80
CA ILE A 62 7.98 10.09 29.15
C ILE A 62 7.53 9.07 30.21
N ALA A 63 6.31 8.55 30.08
CA ALA A 63 5.72 7.61 31.04
C ALA A 63 6.47 6.26 31.13
N GLU A 64 7.19 5.86 30.07
CA GLU A 64 7.99 4.62 30.07
C GLU A 64 9.22 4.70 30.98
N ASN A 65 9.61 5.90 31.42
CA ASN A 65 10.70 6.15 32.36
C ASN A 65 12.01 5.43 31.98
N LYS A 66 12.42 5.56 30.72
CA LYS A 66 13.68 5.02 30.18
C LYS A 66 14.65 6.15 29.85
N THR A 67 15.95 5.85 29.87
CA THR A 67 16.97 6.86 29.53
C THR A 67 16.93 7.21 28.04
N VAL A 68 16.78 6.20 27.17
CA VAL A 68 16.56 6.38 25.73
C VAL A 68 15.40 5.48 25.30
N VAL A 69 14.36 6.07 24.71
CA VAL A 69 13.16 5.34 24.27
C VAL A 69 12.61 5.90 22.95
N ALA A 70 12.24 5.01 22.05
CA ALA A 70 11.66 5.36 20.76
C ALA A 70 10.22 4.85 20.64
N PRO A 71 9.29 5.63 20.07
CA PRO A 71 8.05 5.11 19.55
C PRO A 71 8.32 4.29 18.29
N MET A 72 7.71 3.11 18.17
CA MET A 72 7.78 2.34 16.92
C MET A 72 6.93 3.05 15.85
N LEU A 73 7.58 3.41 14.75
CA LEU A 73 6.96 4.03 13.59
C LEU A 73 6.72 3.00 12.49
N GLU A 74 5.58 3.11 11.82
CA GLU A 74 5.17 2.21 10.75
C GLU A 74 5.69 2.68 9.39
N SER A 75 6.27 1.77 8.60
CA SER A 75 6.62 2.03 7.21
C SER A 75 5.95 1.02 6.28
N ARG A 76 6.09 1.25 4.98
CA ARG A 76 5.88 0.19 3.98
C ARG A 76 6.84 -0.98 4.25
N GLY A 77 6.35 -2.21 4.03
CA GLY A 77 7.13 -3.44 4.20
C GLY A 77 7.62 -3.66 5.64
N LEU A 78 8.82 -4.24 5.77
CA LEU A 78 9.40 -4.61 7.06
C LEU A 78 10.40 -3.60 7.60
N TYR A 79 10.65 -2.49 6.90
CA TYR A 79 11.49 -1.41 7.38
C TYR A 79 10.95 -0.84 8.71
N SER A 80 11.80 -0.32 9.58
CA SER A 80 11.38 0.29 10.85
C SER A 80 12.49 1.12 11.46
N ASN A 81 12.15 1.91 12.48
CA ASN A 81 13.09 2.79 13.17
C ASN A 81 13.91 2.13 14.29
N PHE A 82 14.15 0.81 14.21
CA PHE A 82 14.89 0.05 15.23
C PHE A 82 15.50 -1.25 14.69
N TRP A 83 16.51 -1.75 15.38
CA TRP A 83 17.07 -3.08 15.13
C TRP A 83 16.86 -4.00 16.33
N CYS A 84 16.44 -5.25 16.10
CA CYS A 84 16.36 -6.26 17.16
C CYS A 84 17.68 -6.97 17.45
N GLY A 85 18.68 -6.80 16.59
CA GLY A 85 19.96 -7.48 16.72
C GLY A 85 21.04 -6.72 15.97
N ILE A 86 22.27 -6.88 16.43
CA ILE A 86 23.47 -6.47 15.71
C ILE A 86 24.42 -7.66 15.59
N THR A 87 25.24 -7.67 14.53
CA THR A 87 26.30 -8.65 14.38
C THR A 87 27.32 -8.53 15.53
N PRO A 88 27.71 -9.65 16.16
CA PRO A 88 28.73 -9.63 17.21
C PRO A 88 30.11 -9.28 16.64
N GLN A 89 31.05 -8.93 17.51
CA GLN A 89 32.45 -8.67 17.14
C GLN A 89 33.01 -9.83 16.30
N ALA A 90 33.68 -9.47 15.21
CA ALA A 90 34.08 -10.41 14.18
C ALA A 90 35.01 -11.49 14.74
N THR A 91 34.63 -12.76 14.54
CA THR A 91 35.62 -13.82 14.41
C THR A 91 36.36 -13.60 13.09
N HIS A 92 37.66 -13.88 13.06
CA HIS A 92 38.69 -13.42 12.10
C HIS A 92 38.39 -13.45 10.58
N LEU A 93 37.26 -13.98 10.12
CA LEU A 93 36.86 -14.02 8.70
C LEU A 93 35.88 -12.90 8.26
N PHE A 94 35.24 -12.16 9.18
CA PHE A 94 34.20 -11.16 8.86
C PHE A 94 34.41 -9.78 9.52
N ALA A 95 35.65 -9.28 9.57
CA ALA A 95 35.98 -8.00 10.21
C ALA A 95 35.24 -6.78 9.63
N LEU A 96 34.74 -6.86 8.40
CA LEU A 96 34.06 -5.77 7.70
C LEU A 96 32.56 -5.61 8.06
N PHE A 97 31.97 -6.55 8.81
CA PHE A 97 30.53 -6.55 9.13
C PHE A 97 30.25 -6.40 10.63
N GLN A 98 31.06 -5.66 11.38
CA GLN A 98 30.82 -5.43 12.82
C GLN A 98 29.74 -4.38 13.07
N GLY A 99 28.80 -4.67 13.97
CA GLY A 99 27.79 -3.70 14.41
C GLY A 99 26.66 -3.45 13.41
N PHE A 100 26.53 -4.27 12.37
CA PHE A 100 25.48 -4.18 11.36
C PHE A 100 24.17 -4.84 11.84
N TYR A 101 23.06 -4.47 11.20
CA TYR A 101 21.75 -5.07 11.41
C TYR A 101 21.82 -6.60 11.42
N LYS A 102 21.11 -7.20 12.36
CA LYS A 102 20.87 -8.63 12.40
C LYS A 102 19.40 -8.87 12.72
N ARG A 103 18.66 -9.44 11.75
CA ARG A 103 17.28 -9.84 11.97
C ARG A 103 17.20 -10.97 13.01
N THR A 104 16.32 -10.81 14.00
CA THR A 104 16.04 -11.83 15.01
C THR A 104 14.59 -12.32 14.88
N PRO A 105 14.23 -13.49 15.46
CA PRO A 105 12.84 -13.98 15.47
C PRO A 105 11.84 -13.01 16.11
N ASP A 106 12.30 -12.18 17.05
CA ASP A 106 11.47 -11.18 17.73
C ASP A 106 11.10 -10.00 16.83
N TYR A 107 11.90 -9.69 15.81
CA TYR A 107 11.69 -8.51 14.96
C TYR A 107 10.31 -8.48 14.33
N LEU A 108 9.88 -9.57 13.68
CA LEU A 108 8.56 -9.66 13.07
C LEU A 108 7.44 -9.63 14.11
N GLN A 109 7.66 -10.20 15.30
CA GLN A 109 6.64 -10.19 16.36
C GLN A 109 6.39 -8.78 16.88
N ILE A 110 7.45 -7.98 17.02
CA ILE A 110 7.37 -6.59 17.47
C ILE A 110 6.85 -5.69 16.34
N ARG A 111 7.42 -5.80 15.14
CA ARG A 111 7.11 -4.95 13.98
C ARG A 111 5.67 -5.09 13.46
N GLU A 112 5.08 -6.27 13.59
CA GLU A 112 3.70 -6.55 13.17
C GLU A 112 2.71 -6.50 14.34
N TRP A 113 3.08 -5.89 15.47
CA TRP A 113 2.24 -5.78 16.68
C TRP A 113 1.70 -7.11 17.25
N LYS A 114 2.28 -8.25 16.87
CA LYS A 114 1.95 -9.57 17.46
C LYS A 114 2.34 -9.66 18.93
N ARG A 115 3.42 -8.96 19.29
CA ARG A 115 3.86 -8.77 20.67
C ARG A 115 3.96 -7.28 20.96
N MET A 116 3.06 -6.79 21.82
CA MET A 116 3.03 -5.39 22.24
C MET A 116 3.78 -5.18 23.55
N GLY A 117 4.50 -4.06 23.67
CA GLY A 117 5.29 -3.73 24.85
C GLY A 117 6.33 -2.64 24.60
N CYS A 118 7.28 -2.56 25.52
CA CYS A 118 8.50 -1.77 25.38
C CYS A 118 9.71 -2.68 25.57
N PHE A 119 10.49 -2.82 24.51
CA PHE A 119 11.50 -3.87 24.38
C PHE A 119 12.89 -3.26 24.42
N PRO A 120 13.84 -3.87 25.14
CA PRO A 120 15.24 -3.50 25.00
C PRO A 120 15.70 -3.87 23.58
N VAL A 121 16.28 -2.91 22.88
CA VAL A 121 16.80 -3.08 21.52
C VAL A 121 18.21 -2.50 21.41
N PRO A 122 19.11 -3.11 20.62
CA PRO A 122 20.47 -2.60 20.45
C PRO A 122 20.54 -1.25 19.72
N MET A 123 19.49 -0.81 19.01
CA MET A 123 19.48 0.45 18.28
C MET A 123 18.06 0.95 18.04
N VAL A 124 17.86 2.25 18.20
CA VAL A 124 16.70 3.01 17.74
C VAL A 124 17.19 4.24 16.97
N HIS A 125 16.42 4.70 15.99
CA HIS A 125 16.76 5.89 15.22
C HIS A 125 15.51 6.69 14.81
N SER A 126 15.75 7.76 14.05
CA SER A 126 14.76 8.65 13.46
C SER A 126 13.91 9.46 14.44
N THR A 127 13.15 8.80 15.32
CA THR A 127 12.44 9.47 16.43
C THR A 127 12.71 8.75 17.75
N PHE A 128 13.23 9.48 18.74
CA PHE A 128 13.46 8.97 20.08
C PHE A 128 13.60 10.08 21.13
N LEU A 129 13.22 9.77 22.36
CA LEU A 129 13.33 10.62 23.54
C LEU A 129 14.55 10.23 24.36
N ILE A 130 15.29 11.22 24.85
CA ILE A 130 16.29 11.06 25.90
C ILE A 130 15.81 11.75 27.18
N ASP A 131 15.84 11.03 28.30
CA ASP A 131 15.62 11.57 29.65
C ASP A 131 16.93 12.12 30.21
N LEU A 132 17.06 13.45 30.21
CA LEU A 132 18.27 14.17 30.60
C LEU A 132 18.42 14.29 32.11
N ARG A 133 17.37 13.96 32.88
CA ARG A 133 17.43 13.98 34.36
C ARG A 133 18.24 12.83 34.93
N LYS A 134 18.52 11.81 34.11
CA LYS A 134 19.29 10.62 34.51
C LYS A 134 20.78 10.89 34.28
N GLU A 135 21.58 10.78 35.33
CA GLU A 135 23.04 11.02 35.30
C GLU A 135 23.77 10.23 34.19
N ALA A 136 23.34 8.99 33.92
CA ALA A 136 23.93 8.20 32.84
C ALA A 136 23.86 8.92 31.48
N SER A 137 22.79 9.69 31.24
CA SER A 137 22.57 10.41 29.98
C SER A 137 23.66 11.44 29.68
N ASP A 138 24.41 11.93 30.67
CA ASP A 138 25.52 12.88 30.48
C ASP A 138 26.64 12.31 29.62
N LYS A 139 26.80 10.98 29.63
CA LYS A 139 27.79 10.25 28.85
C LYS A 139 27.39 10.04 27.38
N LEU A 140 26.13 10.33 27.02
CA LEU A 140 25.68 10.22 25.64
C LEU A 140 26.29 11.31 24.77
N THR A 141 26.83 10.89 23.62
CA THR A 141 27.43 11.75 22.61
C THR A 141 27.05 11.29 21.20
N PHE A 142 26.73 12.24 20.33
CA PHE A 142 26.63 12.03 18.88
C PHE A 142 27.96 12.36 18.19
N TYR A 143 28.72 13.33 18.73
CA TYR A 143 29.97 13.78 18.12
C TYR A 143 30.92 14.42 19.15
N PRO A 144 32.26 14.26 19.02
CA PRO A 144 32.93 13.30 18.14
C PRO A 144 32.59 11.85 18.53
N PRO A 145 32.74 10.87 17.62
CA PRO A 145 32.62 9.46 17.98
C PRO A 145 33.55 9.10 19.14
N HIS A 146 33.18 8.05 19.88
CA HIS A 146 34.01 7.53 20.97
C HIS A 146 35.41 7.14 20.44
N GLN A 147 36.45 7.27 21.27
CA GLN A 147 37.84 7.00 20.85
C GLN A 147 38.05 5.56 20.37
N ASP A 148 37.32 4.62 20.97
CA ASP A 148 37.34 3.19 20.59
C ASP A 148 36.40 2.84 19.42
N TYR A 149 35.80 3.83 18.76
CA TYR A 149 34.86 3.58 17.66
C TYR A 149 35.61 3.18 16.38
N THR A 150 35.34 1.97 15.89
CA THR A 150 35.98 1.39 14.70
C THR A 150 34.99 0.89 13.66
N TRP A 151 33.69 1.13 13.85
CA TRP A 151 32.61 0.65 12.98
C TRP A 151 32.34 1.64 11.83
N THR A 152 31.38 1.28 10.97
CA THR A 152 30.91 2.14 9.87
C THR A 152 30.54 3.54 10.37
N PHE A 153 31.00 4.58 9.67
CA PHE A 153 30.74 5.96 10.07
C PHE A 153 29.33 6.39 9.64
N ASP A 154 28.36 6.12 10.51
CA ASP A 154 26.93 6.38 10.33
C ASP A 154 26.36 6.95 11.64
N ASP A 155 25.45 7.93 11.56
CA ASP A 155 24.97 8.65 12.75
C ASP A 155 24.22 7.77 13.75
N ILE A 156 23.47 6.78 13.26
CA ILE A 156 22.68 5.88 14.13
C ILE A 156 23.56 4.84 14.79
N ILE A 157 24.57 4.33 14.05
CA ILE A 157 25.51 3.32 14.56
C ILE A 157 26.46 3.94 15.59
N VAL A 158 26.97 5.14 15.30
CA VAL A 158 27.82 5.91 16.24
C VAL A 158 27.07 6.17 17.54
N PHE A 159 25.81 6.63 17.46
CA PHE A 159 25.02 6.92 18.65
C PHE A 159 24.66 5.64 19.45
N ALA A 160 24.34 4.54 18.76
CA ALA A 160 24.11 3.25 19.41
C ALA A 160 25.34 2.75 20.16
N PHE A 161 26.53 2.90 19.56
CA PHE A 161 27.80 2.58 20.22
C PHE A 161 28.04 3.48 21.44
N SER A 162 27.82 4.80 21.32
CA SER A 162 27.94 5.75 22.44
C SER A 162 27.03 5.35 23.60
N SER A 163 25.77 5.02 23.32
CA SER A 163 24.81 4.52 24.31
C SER A 163 25.31 3.25 25.00
N ARG A 164 25.85 2.30 24.24
CA ARG A 164 26.43 1.07 24.79
C ARG A 164 27.62 1.33 25.70
N GLN A 165 28.56 2.20 25.30
CA GLN A 165 29.72 2.57 26.13
C GLN A 165 29.31 3.30 27.41
N ALA A 166 28.24 4.10 27.35
CA ALA A 166 27.63 4.73 28.52
C ALA A 166 26.89 3.75 29.45
N GLY A 167 26.76 2.47 29.09
CA GLY A 167 25.98 1.48 29.83
C GLY A 167 24.47 1.69 29.73
N ILE A 168 24.00 2.38 28.68
CA ILE A 168 22.59 2.74 28.50
C ILE A 168 21.93 1.78 27.51
N GLN A 169 20.86 1.13 27.97
CA GLN A 169 19.97 0.34 27.13
C GLN A 169 18.96 1.24 26.43
N MET A 170 18.87 1.12 25.10
CA MET A 170 17.81 1.74 24.30
C MET A 170 16.54 0.87 24.31
N TYR A 171 15.38 1.52 24.24
CA TYR A 171 14.08 0.84 24.23
C TYR A 171 13.23 1.27 23.03
N LEU A 172 12.48 0.33 22.47
CA LEU A 172 11.44 0.59 21.48
C LEU A 172 10.08 0.22 22.06
N CYS A 173 9.11 1.12 21.93
CA CYS A 173 7.74 0.91 22.38
C CYS A 173 6.77 0.80 21.21
N ASN A 174 5.94 -0.25 21.18
CA ASN A 174 4.87 -0.45 20.19
C ASN A 174 3.49 -0.63 20.83
N ARG A 175 3.31 -0.21 22.09
CA ARG A 175 2.02 -0.31 22.80
C ARG A 175 0.87 0.43 22.12
N HIS A 176 1.21 1.48 21.38
CA HIS A 176 0.29 2.28 20.61
C HIS A 176 0.80 2.33 19.17
N HIS A 177 -0.11 2.72 18.26
CA HIS A 177 0.32 3.25 16.98
C HIS A 177 0.75 4.70 17.20
N TYR A 178 2.02 5.01 16.89
CA TYR A 178 2.60 6.32 17.17
C TYR A 178 2.69 7.22 15.94
N GLY A 179 2.86 6.61 14.76
CA GLY A 179 3.17 7.36 13.56
C GLY A 179 3.73 6.50 12.44
N TYR A 180 4.18 7.19 11.40
CA TYR A 180 4.72 6.59 10.18
C TYR A 180 6.12 7.11 9.84
N LEU A 181 6.87 6.36 9.04
CA LEU A 181 8.11 6.81 8.43
C LEU A 181 8.28 6.24 7.00
N PRO A 182 8.90 7.00 6.08
CA PRO A 182 9.23 6.51 4.76
C PRO A 182 10.36 5.48 4.78
N ILE A 183 10.44 4.66 3.73
CA ILE A 183 11.61 3.82 3.50
C ILE A 183 12.74 4.70 2.94
N PRO A 184 13.98 4.61 3.44
CA PRO A 184 15.11 5.34 2.90
C PRO A 184 15.34 5.03 1.42
N LEU A 185 15.61 6.08 0.65
CA LEU A 185 15.95 5.94 -0.76
C LEU A 185 17.41 5.58 -0.98
N LYS A 186 17.71 4.99 -2.14
CA LYS A 186 19.06 4.66 -2.59
C LYS A 186 19.83 5.94 -2.96
N PRO A 187 21.18 5.92 -2.93
CA PRO A 187 22.00 7.12 -3.15
C PRO A 187 21.76 7.87 -4.47
N HIS A 188 21.40 7.17 -5.54
CA HIS A 188 21.18 7.72 -6.88
C HIS A 188 19.75 8.22 -7.10
N GLN A 189 18.85 8.00 -6.14
CA GLN A 189 17.46 8.43 -6.28
C GLN A 189 17.31 9.93 -6.05
N THR A 190 16.27 10.45 -6.68
CA THR A 190 15.99 11.89 -6.80
C THR A 190 15.08 12.40 -5.69
N LEU A 191 14.98 13.73 -5.56
CA LEU A 191 14.00 14.35 -4.67
C LEU A 191 12.55 14.09 -5.12
N GLN A 192 12.32 13.92 -6.43
CA GLN A 192 10.99 13.58 -6.95
C GLN A 192 10.53 12.20 -6.46
N GLU A 193 11.42 11.21 -6.48
CA GLU A 193 11.13 9.88 -5.93
C GLU A 193 10.89 9.91 -4.41
N ASP A 194 11.50 10.87 -3.71
CA ASP A 194 11.27 11.09 -2.28
C ASP A 194 9.88 11.67 -2.00
N ILE A 195 9.44 12.60 -2.86
CA ILE A 195 8.06 13.12 -2.83
C ILE A 195 7.07 11.97 -3.09
N GLU A 196 7.31 11.12 -4.09
CA GLU A 196 6.47 9.95 -4.38
C GLU A 196 6.41 8.96 -3.19
N ASN A 197 7.54 8.77 -2.50
CA ASN A 197 7.62 7.93 -1.30
C ASN A 197 6.83 8.55 -0.14
N LEU A 198 6.91 9.86 0.04
CA LEU A 198 6.17 10.60 1.07
C LEU A 198 4.65 10.54 0.83
N ILE A 199 4.22 10.80 -0.41
CA ILE A 199 2.82 10.68 -0.83
C ILE A 199 2.33 9.26 -0.56
N HIS A 200 3.13 8.25 -0.88
CA HIS A 200 2.75 6.86 -0.63
C HIS A 200 2.52 6.56 0.86
N VAL A 201 3.40 7.05 1.75
CA VAL A 201 3.19 6.94 3.21
C VAL A 201 1.89 7.63 3.63
N GLN A 202 1.60 8.81 3.09
CA GLN A 202 0.38 9.55 3.42
C GLN A 202 -0.88 8.80 3.00
N ILE A 203 -0.92 8.25 1.78
CA ILE A 203 -2.11 7.53 1.30
C ILE A 203 -2.32 6.18 1.96
N GLU A 204 -1.24 5.48 2.36
CA GLU A 204 -1.36 4.23 3.14
C GLU A 204 -1.87 4.52 4.56
N ALA A 205 -1.39 5.58 5.20
CA ALA A 205 -1.91 5.98 6.51
C ALA A 205 -3.42 6.28 6.48
N MET A 206 -3.92 6.87 5.39
CA MET A 206 -5.34 7.20 5.20
C MET A 206 -6.26 5.99 5.06
N ILE A 207 -5.74 4.76 4.96
CA ILE A 207 -6.56 3.54 4.90
C ILE A 207 -7.35 3.35 6.20
N ASP A 208 -6.66 3.49 7.34
CA ASP A 208 -7.22 3.23 8.67
C ASP A 208 -7.29 4.49 9.55
N ARG A 209 -6.73 5.61 9.09
CA ARG A 209 -6.63 6.85 9.85
C ARG A 209 -7.16 8.05 9.05
N PRO A 210 -7.53 9.14 9.73
CA PRO A 210 -7.80 10.41 9.07
C PRO A 210 -6.59 10.91 8.26
N PRO A 211 -6.81 11.76 7.23
CA PRO A 211 -5.75 12.46 6.53
C PRO A 211 -4.80 13.21 7.47
N MET A 212 -3.51 13.17 7.15
CA MET A 212 -2.51 14.01 7.81
C MET A 212 -2.58 15.41 7.23
N GLU A 213 -3.28 16.32 7.92
CA GLU A 213 -3.44 17.69 7.43
C GLU A 213 -2.17 18.53 7.66
N PRO A 214 -1.77 19.34 6.65
CA PRO A 214 -0.73 20.33 6.83
C PRO A 214 -1.07 21.30 7.97
N SER A 215 -0.03 21.81 8.62
CA SER A 215 -0.18 22.91 9.58
C SER A 215 -0.82 24.12 8.90
N GLN A 216 -1.77 24.78 9.56
CA GLN A 216 -2.37 26.04 9.11
C GLN A 216 -1.34 27.17 8.86
N PHE A 217 -0.11 27.01 9.37
CA PHE A 217 0.98 27.96 9.22
C PHE A 217 1.89 27.66 8.03
N VAL A 218 1.60 26.61 7.25
CA VAL A 218 2.39 26.19 6.09
C VAL A 218 1.54 26.32 4.84
N SER A 219 2.08 27.00 3.82
CA SER A 219 1.49 27.00 2.48
C SER A 219 1.93 25.76 1.72
N VAL A 220 0.98 25.00 1.21
CA VAL A 220 1.25 23.85 0.34
C VAL A 220 0.98 24.26 -1.11
N VAL A 221 1.82 23.80 -2.03
CA VAL A 221 1.63 24.04 -3.47
C VAL A 221 0.34 23.33 -3.91
N PRO A 222 -0.58 24.01 -4.61
CA PRO A 222 -1.75 23.36 -5.17
C PRO A 222 -1.35 22.24 -6.12
N LYS A 223 -2.01 21.10 -6.00
CA LYS A 223 -1.86 19.98 -6.94
C LYS A 223 -2.70 20.21 -8.18
N TYR A 224 -2.24 19.67 -9.31
CA TYR A 224 -2.90 19.80 -10.61
C TYR A 224 -3.22 18.40 -11.15
N PRO A 225 -4.37 17.83 -10.75
CA PRO A 225 -4.75 16.51 -11.21
C PRO A 225 -4.91 16.43 -12.73
N ASP A 226 -4.51 15.30 -13.30
CA ASP A 226 -4.70 14.97 -14.71
C ASP A 226 -5.28 13.56 -14.88
N LYS A 227 -5.61 13.20 -16.12
CA LYS A 227 -6.17 11.90 -16.46
C LYS A 227 -5.15 10.89 -16.96
N MET A 228 -3.84 11.11 -16.78
CA MET A 228 -2.77 10.17 -17.14
C MET A 228 -2.79 9.67 -18.61
N GLY A 229 -3.35 10.45 -19.54
CA GLY A 229 -3.53 10.05 -20.93
C GLY A 229 -4.78 9.21 -21.23
N PHE A 230 -5.65 8.98 -20.25
CA PHE A 230 -7.00 8.46 -20.46
C PHE A 230 -7.98 9.58 -20.82
N ASP A 231 -9.04 9.28 -21.57
CA ASP A 231 -10.09 10.24 -21.89
C ASP A 231 -10.94 10.57 -20.65
N GLU A 232 -11.17 9.54 -19.82
CA GLU A 232 -11.85 9.63 -18.54
C GLU A 232 -11.31 8.60 -17.55
N ILE A 233 -11.28 8.98 -16.28
CA ILE A 233 -11.05 8.06 -15.17
C ILE A 233 -12.33 8.07 -14.33
N PHE A 234 -12.94 6.91 -14.14
CA PHE A 234 -14.14 6.75 -13.34
C PHE A 234 -13.84 6.09 -12.00
N MET A 235 -14.36 6.66 -10.92
CA MET A 235 -14.43 6.01 -9.61
C MET A 235 -15.86 5.63 -9.30
N ILE A 236 -16.11 4.33 -9.18
CA ILE A 236 -17.41 3.79 -8.78
C ILE A 236 -17.52 3.85 -7.27
N ASN A 237 -18.51 4.58 -6.76
CA ASN A 237 -18.77 4.72 -5.32
C ASN A 237 -20.26 4.72 -5.03
N LEU A 238 -20.66 4.00 -4.00
CA LEU A 238 -22.04 4.05 -3.50
C LEU A 238 -22.31 5.41 -2.83
N LYS A 239 -23.43 6.06 -3.18
CA LYS A 239 -23.80 7.38 -2.63
C LYS A 239 -23.73 7.46 -1.10
N ARG A 240 -24.08 6.36 -0.41
CA ARG A 240 -24.07 6.27 1.05
C ARG A 240 -22.66 6.12 1.66
N ARG A 241 -21.66 5.65 0.90
CA ARG A 241 -20.27 5.42 1.35
C ARG A 241 -19.42 6.68 1.20
N LYS A 242 -19.81 7.74 1.92
CA LYS A 242 -19.05 9.01 1.94
C LYS A 242 -17.67 8.84 2.56
N ASP A 243 -17.56 7.97 3.57
CA ASP A 243 -16.29 7.57 4.19
C ASP A 243 -15.26 7.12 3.16
N ARG A 244 -15.65 6.21 2.25
CA ARG A 244 -14.76 5.70 1.19
C ARG A 244 -14.48 6.75 0.12
N ARG A 245 -15.50 7.52 -0.26
CA ARG A 245 -15.39 8.58 -1.25
C ARG A 245 -14.40 9.66 -0.82
N ASP A 246 -14.56 10.18 0.39
CA ASP A 246 -13.74 11.29 0.89
C ASP A 246 -12.27 10.85 0.99
N ARG A 247 -12.02 9.63 1.49
CA ARG A 247 -10.68 9.00 1.48
C ARG A 247 -10.12 8.90 0.08
N MET A 248 -10.87 8.32 -0.87
CA MET A 248 -10.37 8.12 -2.24
C MET A 248 -10.14 9.42 -2.99
N LEU A 249 -11.03 10.40 -2.86
CA LEU A 249 -10.83 11.73 -3.46
C LEU A 249 -9.57 12.38 -2.91
N ARG A 250 -9.29 12.26 -1.61
CA ARG A 250 -8.03 12.75 -1.05
C ARG A 250 -6.84 11.97 -1.59
N THR A 251 -6.89 10.64 -1.59
CA THR A 251 -5.82 9.77 -2.13
C THR A 251 -5.50 10.04 -3.60
N LEU A 252 -6.52 10.29 -4.43
CA LEU A 252 -6.34 10.60 -5.85
C LEU A 252 -5.81 12.03 -6.04
N TYR A 253 -6.30 12.99 -5.26
CA TYR A 253 -5.75 14.35 -5.25
C TYR A 253 -4.28 14.36 -4.84
N GLU A 254 -3.90 13.60 -3.81
CA GLU A 254 -2.50 13.53 -3.36
C GLU A 254 -1.57 12.96 -4.44
N GLN A 255 -2.09 12.11 -5.33
CA GLN A 255 -1.39 11.52 -6.47
C GLN A 255 -1.56 12.32 -7.78
N GLU A 256 -2.24 13.46 -7.74
CA GLU A 256 -2.57 14.29 -8.90
C GLU A 256 -3.33 13.52 -10.00
N ILE A 257 -4.36 12.78 -9.60
CA ILE A 257 -5.22 12.02 -10.50
C ILE A 257 -6.63 12.63 -10.49
N GLU A 258 -7.05 13.12 -11.64
CA GLU A 258 -8.40 13.61 -11.86
C GLU A 258 -9.35 12.44 -12.05
N VAL A 259 -10.55 12.51 -11.46
CA VAL A 259 -11.53 11.43 -11.53
C VAL A 259 -12.95 11.96 -11.62
N LYS A 260 -13.78 11.27 -12.40
CA LYS A 260 -15.23 11.42 -12.41
C LYS A 260 -15.86 10.38 -11.49
N ILE A 261 -16.65 10.85 -10.53
CA ILE A 261 -17.40 9.97 -9.62
C ILE A 261 -18.62 9.42 -10.35
N VAL A 262 -18.80 8.10 -10.30
CA VAL A 262 -19.99 7.40 -10.75
C VAL A 262 -20.79 6.96 -9.53
N GLU A 263 -22.03 7.44 -9.43
CA GLU A 263 -22.95 7.00 -8.38
C GLU A 263 -23.33 5.54 -8.63
N ALA A 264 -22.75 4.63 -7.85
CA ALA A 264 -22.99 3.21 -7.98
C ALA A 264 -24.44 2.85 -7.63
N VAL A 265 -24.98 1.84 -8.32
CA VAL A 265 -26.31 1.30 -8.06
C VAL A 265 -26.31 0.56 -6.73
N ASP A 266 -27.11 1.07 -5.79
CA ASP A 266 -27.26 0.45 -4.48
C ASP A 266 -28.13 -0.80 -4.57
N GLY A 267 -27.49 -1.97 -4.52
CA GLY A 267 -28.17 -3.26 -4.48
C GLY A 267 -29.20 -3.39 -3.35
N LYS A 268 -29.01 -2.71 -2.21
CA LYS A 268 -29.98 -2.73 -1.10
C LYS A 268 -31.24 -1.93 -1.41
N ALA A 269 -31.16 -0.97 -2.33
CA ALA A 269 -32.28 -0.15 -2.75
C ALA A 269 -33.04 -0.74 -3.96
N LEU A 270 -32.48 -1.76 -4.62
CA LEU A 270 -33.16 -2.45 -5.72
C LEU A 270 -34.39 -3.20 -5.19
N ASN A 271 -35.52 -3.08 -5.87
CA ASN A 271 -36.74 -3.87 -5.64
C ASN A 271 -37.10 -4.77 -6.83
N THR A 272 -37.96 -5.75 -6.61
CA THR A 272 -38.33 -6.75 -7.62
C THR A 272 -38.94 -6.14 -8.89
N SER A 273 -39.70 -5.05 -8.78
CA SER A 273 -40.28 -4.36 -9.93
C SER A 273 -39.21 -3.72 -10.83
N GLN A 274 -38.16 -3.15 -10.24
CA GLN A 274 -37.03 -2.60 -10.98
C GLN A 274 -36.24 -3.69 -11.73
N LEU A 275 -35.99 -4.83 -11.08
CA LEU A 275 -35.30 -5.96 -11.72
C LEU A 275 -36.08 -6.47 -12.94
N LYS A 276 -37.41 -6.60 -12.81
CA LYS A 276 -38.29 -6.98 -13.92
C LYS A 276 -38.29 -5.93 -15.04
N ALA A 277 -38.33 -4.65 -14.70
CA ALA A 277 -38.30 -3.57 -15.69
C ALA A 277 -36.99 -3.54 -16.49
N LEU A 278 -35.88 -3.98 -15.90
CA LEU A 278 -34.58 -4.12 -16.54
C LEU A 278 -34.40 -5.47 -17.27
N ASN A 279 -35.41 -6.36 -17.23
CA ASN A 279 -35.32 -7.73 -17.74
C ASN A 279 -34.11 -8.50 -17.18
N ILE A 280 -33.85 -8.34 -15.87
CA ILE A 280 -32.76 -9.06 -15.20
C ILE A 280 -33.22 -10.48 -14.90
N GLU A 281 -32.60 -11.44 -15.57
CA GLU A 281 -32.72 -12.86 -15.34
C GLU A 281 -31.35 -13.46 -15.03
N MET A 282 -31.27 -14.31 -14.00
CA MET A 282 -30.03 -15.00 -13.68
C MET A 282 -29.73 -16.07 -14.72
N LEU A 283 -28.46 -16.26 -15.06
CA LEU A 283 -28.04 -17.37 -15.91
C LEU A 283 -28.52 -18.73 -15.31
N PRO A 284 -29.25 -19.56 -16.08
CA PRO A 284 -29.81 -20.81 -15.57
C PRO A 284 -28.74 -21.74 -15.01
N GLY A 285 -28.94 -22.21 -13.77
CA GLY A 285 -28.01 -23.11 -13.09
C GLY A 285 -26.83 -22.42 -12.41
N TYR A 286 -26.73 -21.08 -12.46
CA TYR A 286 -25.68 -20.37 -11.72
C TYR A 286 -25.82 -20.55 -10.19
N ARG A 287 -24.69 -20.80 -9.54
CA ARG A 287 -24.51 -20.82 -8.09
C ARG A 287 -23.12 -20.26 -7.76
N ASP A 288 -23.03 -19.35 -6.78
CA ASP A 288 -21.78 -18.83 -6.26
C ASP A 288 -20.85 -20.01 -5.87
N PRO A 289 -19.62 -20.09 -6.40
CA PRO A 289 -18.74 -21.25 -6.21
C PRO A 289 -18.36 -21.55 -4.75
N TYR A 290 -18.55 -20.59 -3.83
CA TYR A 290 -18.14 -20.73 -2.44
C TYR A 290 -19.29 -20.89 -1.44
N SER A 291 -20.45 -20.32 -1.74
CA SER A 291 -21.63 -20.35 -0.88
C SER A 291 -22.82 -21.07 -1.51
N SER A 292 -22.68 -21.56 -2.74
CA SER A 292 -23.70 -22.31 -3.48
C SER A 292 -25.05 -21.59 -3.52
N ARG A 293 -25.03 -20.25 -3.51
CA ARG A 293 -26.21 -19.38 -3.53
C ARG A 293 -26.44 -18.77 -4.91
N PRO A 294 -27.66 -18.32 -5.24
CA PRO A 294 -27.87 -17.47 -6.41
C PRO A 294 -27.30 -16.04 -6.20
N LEU A 295 -27.40 -15.20 -7.23
CA LEU A 295 -27.03 -13.78 -7.18
C LEU A 295 -27.65 -13.05 -5.99
N THR A 296 -26.88 -12.14 -5.42
CA THR A 296 -27.38 -11.13 -4.48
C THR A 296 -27.74 -9.85 -5.21
N ARG A 297 -28.61 -9.03 -4.62
CA ARG A 297 -28.91 -7.70 -5.16
C ARG A 297 -27.70 -6.78 -5.13
N GLY A 298 -26.80 -6.97 -4.16
CA GLY A 298 -25.51 -6.28 -4.12
C GLY A 298 -24.62 -6.58 -5.33
N GLU A 299 -24.51 -7.85 -5.74
CA GLU A 299 -23.81 -8.23 -6.98
C GLU A 299 -24.48 -7.67 -8.23
N ILE A 300 -25.82 -7.65 -8.28
CA ILE A 300 -26.56 -7.01 -9.37
C ILE A 300 -26.26 -5.50 -9.41
N GLY A 301 -26.27 -4.82 -8.26
CA GLY A 301 -25.93 -3.40 -8.15
C GLY A 301 -24.49 -3.12 -8.62
N CYS A 302 -23.53 -3.97 -8.26
CA CYS A 302 -22.16 -3.89 -8.75
C CYS A 302 -22.10 -4.03 -10.28
N PHE A 303 -22.74 -5.06 -10.85
CA PHE A 303 -22.80 -5.25 -12.30
C PHE A 303 -23.39 -4.04 -13.02
N LEU A 304 -24.54 -3.54 -12.55
CA LEU A 304 -25.22 -2.39 -13.14
C LEU A 304 -24.37 -1.12 -13.07
N SER A 305 -23.56 -0.97 -12.01
CA SER A 305 -22.63 0.15 -11.87
C SER A 305 -21.55 0.12 -12.94
N HIS A 306 -20.89 -1.02 -13.17
CA HIS A 306 -19.92 -1.16 -14.26
C HIS A 306 -20.57 -1.04 -15.65
N TYR A 307 -21.74 -1.65 -15.84
CA TYR A 307 -22.48 -1.54 -17.09
C TYR A 307 -22.82 -0.08 -17.45
N SER A 308 -23.18 0.74 -16.45
CA SER A 308 -23.42 2.17 -16.67
C SER A 308 -22.18 2.92 -17.17
N VAL A 309 -21.00 2.53 -16.68
CA VAL A 309 -19.71 3.07 -17.16
C VAL A 309 -19.45 2.63 -18.59
N TRP A 310 -19.63 1.35 -18.93
CA TRP A 310 -19.46 0.89 -20.32
C TRP A 310 -20.42 1.58 -21.29
N LYS A 311 -21.66 1.79 -20.86
CA LYS A 311 -22.64 2.57 -21.62
C LYS A 311 -22.17 4.00 -21.84
N GLU A 312 -21.65 4.65 -20.80
CA GLU A 312 -21.12 6.01 -20.92
C GLU A 312 -19.89 6.07 -21.85
N VAL A 313 -18.98 5.09 -21.77
CA VAL A 313 -17.83 4.96 -22.68
C VAL A 313 -18.30 4.91 -24.13
N ILE A 314 -19.33 4.12 -24.42
CA ILE A 314 -19.91 4.01 -25.77
C ILE A 314 -20.58 5.32 -26.19
N ASP A 315 -21.44 5.87 -25.33
CA ASP A 315 -22.28 7.03 -25.67
C ASP A 315 -21.44 8.30 -25.87
N ARG A 316 -20.25 8.37 -25.24
CA ARG A 316 -19.27 9.46 -25.39
C ARG A 316 -18.12 9.14 -26.34
N GLU A 317 -18.08 7.95 -26.91
CA GLU A 317 -16.99 7.47 -27.80
C GLU A 317 -15.60 7.62 -27.15
N LEU A 318 -15.45 7.20 -25.89
CA LEU A 318 -14.18 7.26 -25.17
C LEU A 318 -13.27 6.10 -25.58
N GLU A 319 -12.13 6.39 -26.18
CA GLU A 319 -11.20 5.40 -26.72
C GLU A 319 -10.47 4.62 -25.62
N LYS A 320 -10.02 5.33 -24.57
CA LYS A 320 -9.22 4.74 -23.47
C LYS A 320 -9.73 5.26 -22.12
N THR A 321 -10.33 4.37 -21.34
CA THR A 321 -10.94 4.70 -20.04
C THR A 321 -10.34 3.89 -18.90
N LEU A 322 -10.11 4.51 -17.75
CA LEU A 322 -9.74 3.81 -16.51
C LEU A 322 -10.93 3.76 -15.55
N VAL A 323 -11.20 2.60 -14.96
CA VAL A 323 -12.25 2.38 -13.95
C VAL A 323 -11.61 1.87 -12.67
N ILE A 324 -11.95 2.48 -11.54
CA ILE A 324 -11.49 2.07 -10.20
C ILE A 324 -12.66 2.02 -9.20
N GLU A 325 -12.58 1.12 -8.23
CA GLU A 325 -13.50 1.02 -7.09
C GLU A 325 -13.04 1.90 -5.91
N ASP A 326 -13.92 2.11 -4.93
CA ASP A 326 -13.73 3.06 -3.82
C ASP A 326 -12.97 2.52 -2.60
N ASP A 327 -12.71 1.21 -2.55
CA ASP A 327 -12.10 0.50 -1.41
C ASP A 327 -10.73 -0.07 -1.72
N VAL A 328 -9.99 0.62 -2.60
CA VAL A 328 -8.66 0.23 -3.03
C VAL A 328 -7.53 1.05 -2.39
N ARG A 329 -6.32 0.49 -2.44
CA ARG A 329 -5.04 1.13 -2.14
C ARG A 329 -4.08 0.97 -3.33
N PHE A 330 -3.10 1.86 -3.43
CA PHE A 330 -2.28 2.02 -4.63
C PHE A 330 -0.85 1.56 -4.40
N GLU A 331 -0.28 0.88 -5.39
CA GLU A 331 1.13 0.52 -5.39
C GLU A 331 2.03 1.76 -5.37
N HIS A 332 3.22 1.67 -4.77
CA HIS A 332 4.19 2.76 -4.82
C HIS A 332 4.53 3.12 -6.27
N GLN A 333 4.56 4.42 -6.58
CA GLN A 333 4.72 4.97 -7.93
C GLN A 333 3.61 4.54 -8.92
N PHE A 334 2.39 4.33 -8.43
CA PHE A 334 1.22 3.94 -9.23
C PHE A 334 1.09 4.70 -10.55
N LYS A 335 0.99 6.04 -10.50
CA LYS A 335 0.81 6.91 -11.68
C LYS A 335 1.91 6.69 -12.72
N LYS A 336 3.18 6.72 -12.28
CA LYS A 336 4.35 6.50 -13.15
C LYS A 336 4.36 5.10 -13.78
N LYS A 337 4.04 4.06 -13.00
CA LYS A 337 3.99 2.67 -13.48
C LYS A 337 2.87 2.46 -14.49
N LEU A 338 1.68 3.03 -14.24
CA LEU A 338 0.54 2.90 -15.15
C LEU A 338 0.79 3.64 -16.47
N VAL A 339 1.25 4.90 -16.42
CA VAL A 339 1.59 5.67 -17.62
C VAL A 339 2.63 4.93 -18.45
N LYS A 340 3.70 4.45 -17.82
CA LYS A 340 4.75 3.68 -18.51
C LYS A 340 4.21 2.40 -19.16
N LEU A 341 3.30 1.68 -18.48
CA LEU A 341 2.67 0.48 -19.03
C LEU A 341 1.83 0.83 -20.27
N MET A 342 1.02 1.88 -20.20
CA MET A 342 0.21 2.31 -21.35
C MET A 342 1.07 2.79 -22.52
N ASP A 343 2.17 3.49 -22.26
CA ASP A 343 3.14 3.90 -23.28
C ASP A 343 3.78 2.69 -23.97
N ASP A 344 4.16 1.66 -23.21
CA ASP A 344 4.76 0.43 -23.76
C ASP A 344 3.77 -0.36 -24.62
N ILE A 345 2.50 -0.38 -24.21
CA ILE A 345 1.40 -0.98 -24.99
C ILE A 345 1.21 -0.25 -26.31
N ASP A 346 1.18 1.08 -26.28
CA ASP A 346 1.03 1.92 -27.47
C ASP A 346 2.23 1.75 -28.42
N GLN A 347 3.47 1.69 -27.88
CA GLN A 347 4.70 1.45 -28.65
C GLN A 347 4.74 0.05 -29.30
N ALA A 348 4.27 -0.96 -28.58
CA ALA A 348 4.17 -2.32 -29.10
C ALA A 348 3.01 -2.50 -30.09
N GLN A 349 2.15 -1.48 -30.25
CA GLN A 349 0.91 -1.54 -31.03
C GLN A 349 0.05 -2.75 -30.65
N LEU A 350 0.02 -3.06 -29.35
CA LEU A 350 -0.75 -4.18 -28.83
C LEU A 350 -2.24 -3.84 -28.89
N ASP A 351 -3.00 -4.69 -29.54
CA ASP A 351 -4.45 -4.63 -29.56
C ASP A 351 -5.02 -5.19 -28.24
N TRP A 352 -5.70 -4.35 -27.47
CA TRP A 352 -6.24 -4.68 -26.15
C TRP A 352 -7.62 -4.06 -25.94
N GLU A 353 -8.43 -4.73 -25.13
CA GLU A 353 -9.81 -4.30 -24.85
C GLU A 353 -10.11 -4.19 -23.36
N LEU A 354 -9.41 -4.97 -22.54
CA LEU A 354 -9.49 -4.91 -21.08
C LEU A 354 -8.10 -5.15 -20.48
N ILE A 355 -7.65 -4.30 -19.57
CA ILE A 355 -6.42 -4.50 -18.80
C ILE A 355 -6.75 -4.39 -17.32
N TYR A 356 -6.67 -5.48 -16.57
CA TYR A 356 -6.77 -5.43 -15.12
C TYR A 356 -5.55 -4.73 -14.52
N ILE A 357 -5.79 -3.77 -13.63
CA ILE A 357 -4.76 -3.15 -12.79
C ILE A 357 -4.90 -3.51 -11.31
N GLY A 358 -6.08 -4.01 -10.92
CA GLY A 358 -6.35 -4.62 -9.62
C GLY A 358 -7.41 -5.72 -9.77
N ARG A 359 -7.03 -6.95 -9.43
CA ARG A 359 -7.91 -8.13 -9.45
C ARG A 359 -7.43 -9.18 -8.45
N LYS A 360 -8.19 -10.24 -8.26
CA LYS A 360 -7.78 -11.48 -7.59
C LYS A 360 -7.57 -12.58 -8.61
N ARG A 361 -6.33 -13.03 -8.73
CA ARG A 361 -5.99 -14.17 -9.57
C ARG A 361 -6.46 -15.48 -8.93
N MET A 362 -7.23 -16.27 -9.68
CA MET A 362 -7.80 -17.51 -9.15
C MET A 362 -6.95 -18.76 -9.40
N GLN A 363 -6.13 -18.74 -10.45
CA GLN A 363 -5.13 -19.78 -10.74
C GLN A 363 -3.74 -19.27 -10.41
N VAL A 364 -3.10 -19.83 -9.37
CA VAL A 364 -1.79 -19.37 -8.88
C VAL A 364 -0.69 -20.42 -8.97
N LYS A 365 -0.99 -21.60 -9.52
CA LYS A 365 -0.03 -22.71 -9.62
C LYS A 365 1.00 -22.50 -10.73
N GLU A 366 0.58 -21.87 -11.82
CA GLU A 366 1.41 -21.63 -13.00
C GLU A 366 1.49 -20.12 -13.22
N PRO A 367 2.60 -19.54 -13.70
CA PRO A 367 2.63 -18.13 -14.08
C PRO A 367 1.72 -17.86 -15.28
N GLU A 368 1.07 -16.69 -15.33
CA GLU A 368 0.36 -16.26 -16.54
C GLU A 368 1.37 -15.94 -17.64
N LYS A 369 0.92 -16.04 -18.89
CA LYS A 369 1.78 -15.85 -20.05
C LYS A 369 2.10 -14.36 -20.23
N ALA A 370 3.37 -14.01 -20.17
CA ALA A 370 3.84 -12.67 -20.46
C ALA A 370 3.56 -12.27 -21.91
N VAL A 371 3.22 -10.98 -22.11
CA VAL A 371 3.05 -10.40 -23.44
C VAL A 371 4.42 -10.04 -24.01
N PRO A 372 4.80 -10.55 -25.19
CA PRO A 372 6.08 -10.19 -25.80
C PRO A 372 6.20 -8.68 -26.01
N ASN A 373 7.39 -8.13 -25.76
CA ASN A 373 7.74 -6.71 -25.95
C ASN A 373 7.01 -5.69 -25.06
N VAL A 374 6.08 -6.11 -24.20
CA VAL A 374 5.46 -5.24 -23.18
C VAL A 374 5.85 -5.74 -21.80
N VAL A 375 6.67 -4.96 -21.10
CA VAL A 375 7.12 -5.31 -19.76
C VAL A 375 5.96 -5.14 -18.77
N ASN A 376 5.88 -6.01 -17.77
CA ASN A 376 4.86 -6.00 -16.72
C ASN A 376 3.41 -6.20 -17.22
N LEU A 377 3.23 -6.91 -18.34
CA LEU A 377 1.90 -7.27 -18.87
C LEU A 377 1.82 -8.77 -19.13
N VAL A 378 0.69 -9.37 -18.73
CA VAL A 378 0.38 -10.78 -18.97
C VAL A 378 -1.01 -10.94 -19.59
N GLU A 379 -1.23 -12.04 -20.31
CA GLU A 379 -2.58 -12.46 -20.72
C GLU A 379 -3.41 -12.80 -19.46
N ALA A 380 -4.61 -12.22 -19.34
CA ALA A 380 -5.44 -12.46 -18.17
C ALA A 380 -6.01 -13.88 -18.18
N ASP A 381 -5.98 -14.54 -17.01
CA ASP A 381 -6.67 -15.81 -16.77
C ASP A 381 -7.95 -15.60 -15.93
N TYR A 382 -8.54 -16.69 -15.44
CA TYR A 382 -9.69 -16.65 -14.55
C TYR A 382 -9.42 -15.79 -13.32
N SER A 383 -10.27 -14.78 -13.13
CA SER A 383 -10.04 -13.67 -12.22
C SER A 383 -11.32 -13.33 -11.47
N TYR A 384 -11.17 -12.96 -10.20
CA TYR A 384 -12.21 -12.30 -9.42
C TYR A 384 -11.86 -10.86 -9.12
N TRP A 385 -12.85 -10.11 -8.62
CA TRP A 385 -12.74 -8.69 -8.26
C TRP A 385 -12.44 -7.77 -9.45
N THR A 386 -13.09 -6.62 -9.43
CA THR A 386 -12.98 -5.57 -10.44
C THR A 386 -12.41 -4.28 -9.84
N LEU A 387 -11.48 -4.42 -8.89
CA LEU A 387 -10.88 -3.32 -8.11
C LEU A 387 -10.43 -2.15 -9.00
N GLY A 388 -9.84 -2.48 -10.15
CA GLY A 388 -9.64 -1.51 -11.21
C GLY A 388 -9.18 -2.13 -12.53
N TYR A 389 -9.57 -1.53 -13.64
CA TYR A 389 -9.19 -1.94 -14.99
C TYR A 389 -9.23 -0.76 -15.97
N ALA A 390 -8.39 -0.83 -17.00
CA ALA A 390 -8.55 -0.03 -18.21
C ALA A 390 -9.45 -0.78 -19.20
N ILE A 391 -10.27 -0.04 -19.95
CA ILE A 391 -11.16 -0.57 -20.98
C ILE A 391 -11.10 0.33 -22.23
N SER A 392 -11.12 -0.30 -23.41
CA SER A 392 -11.22 0.42 -24.70
C SER A 392 -12.68 0.61 -25.12
N LEU A 393 -12.92 1.50 -26.07
CA LEU A 393 -14.25 1.67 -26.68
C LEU A 393 -14.79 0.34 -27.23
N GLU A 394 -13.99 -0.40 -27.99
CA GLU A 394 -14.35 -1.72 -28.55
C GLU A 394 -14.66 -2.72 -27.43
N GLY A 395 -13.86 -2.73 -26.36
CA GLY A 395 -14.10 -3.58 -25.20
C GLY A 395 -15.46 -3.29 -24.56
N ALA A 396 -15.79 -2.02 -24.35
CA ALA A 396 -17.09 -1.63 -23.81
C ALA A 396 -18.26 -2.05 -24.73
N GLN A 397 -18.11 -1.88 -26.05
CA GLN A 397 -19.11 -2.31 -27.04
C GLN A 397 -19.34 -3.83 -27.00
N LYS A 398 -18.27 -4.64 -26.90
CA LYS A 398 -18.37 -6.10 -26.77
C LYS A 398 -19.10 -6.52 -25.49
N LEU A 399 -18.76 -5.91 -24.35
CA LEU A 399 -19.39 -6.22 -23.06
C LEU A 399 -20.89 -5.85 -23.04
N VAL A 400 -21.24 -4.69 -23.59
CA VAL A 400 -22.65 -4.25 -23.68
C VAL A 400 -23.42 -5.09 -24.71
N GLY A 401 -22.82 -5.35 -25.88
CA GLY A 401 -23.41 -6.14 -26.96
C GLY A 401 -23.65 -7.62 -26.63
N ALA A 402 -22.99 -8.14 -25.58
CA ALA A 402 -23.24 -9.47 -25.05
C ALA A 402 -24.67 -9.65 -24.47
N ASN A 403 -25.40 -8.55 -24.26
CA ASN A 403 -26.75 -8.50 -23.71
C ASN A 403 -26.89 -9.29 -22.40
N PRO A 404 -26.15 -8.90 -21.34
CA PRO A 404 -26.00 -9.72 -20.14
C PRO A 404 -27.25 -9.77 -19.25
N PHE A 405 -28.23 -8.87 -19.39
CA PHE A 405 -29.33 -8.74 -18.43
C PHE A 405 -30.23 -9.99 -18.38
N GLY A 406 -30.53 -10.63 -19.51
CA GLY A 406 -31.35 -11.86 -19.54
C GLY A 406 -30.59 -13.14 -19.15
N LYS A 407 -29.32 -13.03 -18.75
CA LYS A 407 -28.43 -14.17 -18.43
C LYS A 407 -27.31 -13.71 -17.49
N MET A 408 -27.70 -12.95 -16.48
CA MET A 408 -26.79 -12.21 -15.62
C MET A 408 -25.99 -13.16 -14.72
N LEU A 409 -24.73 -12.79 -14.54
CA LEU A 409 -23.76 -13.32 -13.59
C LEU A 409 -23.15 -12.13 -12.83
N PRO A 410 -22.47 -12.34 -11.70
CA PRO A 410 -21.59 -11.31 -11.15
C PRO A 410 -20.60 -10.82 -12.20
N VAL A 411 -20.22 -9.53 -12.11
CA VAL A 411 -19.35 -8.91 -13.12
C VAL A 411 -18.01 -9.66 -13.27
N ASP A 412 -17.49 -10.18 -12.17
CA ASP A 412 -16.24 -10.92 -12.12
C ASP A 412 -16.34 -12.39 -12.55
N GLU A 413 -17.55 -12.93 -12.75
CA GLU A 413 -17.78 -14.18 -13.48
C GLU A 413 -18.06 -13.91 -14.97
N PHE A 414 -18.75 -12.80 -15.27
CA PHE A 414 -19.08 -12.39 -16.63
C PHE A 414 -17.84 -12.03 -17.45
N LEU A 415 -16.93 -11.20 -16.92
CA LEU A 415 -15.73 -10.79 -17.64
C LEU A 415 -14.89 -12.00 -18.11
N PRO A 416 -14.53 -12.99 -17.25
CA PRO A 416 -13.83 -14.19 -17.70
C PRO A 416 -14.54 -15.03 -18.77
N ILE A 417 -15.87 -14.98 -18.85
CA ILE A 417 -16.59 -15.63 -19.96
C ILE A 417 -16.29 -14.89 -21.27
N MET A 418 -16.31 -13.56 -21.26
CA MET A 418 -16.13 -12.73 -22.44
C MET A 418 -14.73 -12.83 -23.06
N TYR A 419 -13.70 -13.19 -22.29
CA TYR A 419 -12.37 -13.53 -22.80
C TYR A 419 -12.04 -15.04 -22.76
N ASN A 420 -13.08 -15.87 -22.67
CA ASN A 420 -13.04 -17.34 -22.80
C ASN A 420 -12.16 -18.09 -21.77
N LYS A 421 -11.92 -17.52 -20.59
CA LYS A 421 -11.11 -18.13 -19.51
C LYS A 421 -11.94 -18.64 -18.32
N HIS A 422 -13.26 -18.52 -18.37
CA HIS A 422 -14.12 -19.08 -17.32
C HIS A 422 -14.01 -20.63 -17.24
N PRO A 423 -13.88 -21.22 -16.04
CA PRO A 423 -13.64 -22.67 -15.87
C PRO A 423 -14.87 -23.54 -16.14
N VAL A 424 -16.08 -23.02 -15.93
CA VAL A 424 -17.35 -23.73 -16.19
C VAL A 424 -17.73 -23.54 -17.66
N ALA A 425 -17.79 -24.64 -18.42
CA ALA A 425 -18.07 -24.61 -19.86
C ALA A 425 -19.54 -24.22 -20.14
N GLU A 426 -20.46 -24.75 -19.33
CA GLU A 426 -21.89 -24.54 -19.42
C GLU A 426 -22.27 -23.06 -19.33
N TYR A 427 -21.54 -22.26 -18.54
CA TYR A 427 -21.80 -20.82 -18.43
C TYR A 427 -21.34 -20.07 -19.68
N LYS A 428 -20.25 -20.53 -20.31
CA LYS A 428 -19.73 -19.92 -21.55
C LYS A 428 -20.64 -20.16 -22.74
N GLU A 429 -21.39 -21.27 -22.77
CA GLU A 429 -22.33 -21.60 -23.85
C GLU A 429 -23.44 -20.55 -24.02
N TYR A 430 -23.81 -19.82 -22.97
CA TYR A 430 -24.80 -18.74 -23.04
C TYR A 430 -24.30 -17.48 -23.76
N TYR A 431 -23.00 -17.37 -24.02
CA TYR A 431 -22.36 -16.21 -24.62
C TYR A 431 -21.54 -16.63 -25.83
N GLU A 432 -22.06 -16.48 -27.04
CA GLU A 432 -21.42 -17.01 -28.26
C GLU A 432 -20.10 -16.31 -28.61
N SER A 433 -20.08 -14.97 -28.63
CA SER A 433 -18.88 -14.15 -28.83
C SER A 433 -18.14 -14.00 -27.50
N ARG A 434 -16.90 -14.50 -27.48
CA ARG A 434 -15.99 -14.56 -26.31
C ARG A 434 -14.56 -14.19 -26.72
N ASP A 435 -14.46 -13.15 -27.53
CA ASP A 435 -13.24 -12.66 -28.18
C ASP A 435 -12.75 -11.34 -27.57
N LEU A 436 -13.10 -11.08 -26.29
CA LEU A 436 -12.57 -9.93 -25.56
C LEU A 436 -11.05 -10.11 -25.33
N LYS A 437 -10.23 -9.16 -25.76
CA LYS A 437 -8.76 -9.18 -25.57
C LYS A 437 -8.39 -8.66 -24.18
N ALA A 438 -8.30 -9.58 -23.22
CA ALA A 438 -8.06 -9.26 -21.81
C ALA A 438 -6.61 -9.54 -21.36
N PHE A 439 -6.01 -8.54 -20.71
CA PHE A 439 -4.67 -8.58 -20.12
C PHE A 439 -4.70 -8.13 -18.65
N SER A 440 -3.56 -8.24 -17.97
CA SER A 440 -3.38 -7.77 -16.60
C SER A 440 -1.98 -7.19 -16.42
N ALA A 441 -1.89 -6.10 -15.68
CA ALA A 441 -0.61 -5.66 -15.13
C ALA A 441 -0.04 -6.75 -14.20
N GLU A 442 1.28 -6.95 -14.27
CA GLU A 442 2.03 -7.90 -13.43
C GLU A 442 3.39 -7.27 -13.06
N PRO A 443 3.62 -6.86 -11.80
CA PRO A 443 2.69 -6.95 -10.68
C PRO A 443 1.49 -6.01 -10.83
N LEU A 444 0.42 -6.30 -10.07
CA LEU A 444 -0.74 -5.43 -9.98
C LEU A 444 -0.37 -4.04 -9.44
N LEU A 445 -1.18 -3.05 -9.79
CA LEU A 445 -0.96 -1.64 -9.44
C LEU A 445 -1.92 -1.15 -8.35
N ILE A 446 -3.02 -1.88 -8.15
CA ILE A 446 -4.05 -1.58 -7.16
C ILE A 446 -4.41 -2.85 -6.39
N TYR A 447 -4.60 -2.69 -5.08
CA TYR A 447 -4.93 -3.76 -4.13
C TYR A 447 -6.16 -3.37 -3.30
N PRO A 448 -6.89 -4.32 -2.71
CA PRO A 448 -7.95 -3.95 -1.78
C PRO A 448 -7.32 -3.33 -0.52
N THR A 449 -8.01 -2.35 0.08
CA THR A 449 -7.62 -1.81 1.40
C THR A 449 -7.57 -2.90 2.46
N HIS A 450 -8.54 -3.81 2.41
CA HIS A 450 -8.66 -4.94 3.33
C HIS A 450 -8.97 -6.22 2.55
N TYR A 451 -8.26 -7.29 2.88
CA TYR A 451 -8.57 -8.64 2.39
C TYR A 451 -9.65 -9.30 3.25
N THR A 452 -10.38 -10.23 2.65
CA THR A 452 -11.39 -11.03 3.37
C THR A 452 -10.82 -11.65 4.65
N GLY A 453 -11.48 -11.39 5.77
CA GLY A 453 -11.10 -11.91 7.09
C GLY A 453 -10.10 -11.05 7.86
N GLN A 454 -9.61 -9.96 7.28
CA GLN A 454 -8.86 -8.94 8.04
C GLN A 454 -9.83 -8.06 8.86
N PRO A 455 -9.42 -7.58 10.05
CA PRO A 455 -10.14 -6.52 10.76
C PRO A 455 -10.38 -5.34 9.82
N GLY A 456 -11.58 -4.74 9.84
CA GLY A 456 -11.93 -3.62 8.95
C GLY A 456 -12.50 -4.01 7.58
N TYR A 457 -12.42 -5.29 7.18
CA TYR A 457 -13.04 -5.76 5.92
C TYR A 457 -14.58 -5.63 5.94
N LEU A 458 -15.14 -4.96 4.93
CA LEU A 458 -16.59 -4.82 4.72
C LEU A 458 -16.91 -4.95 3.22
N SER A 459 -17.86 -5.82 2.88
CA SER A 459 -18.36 -6.01 1.50
C SER A 459 -19.82 -5.59 1.39
N ASP A 460 -20.10 -4.60 0.54
CA ASP A 460 -21.46 -4.13 0.23
C ASP A 460 -22.16 -5.00 -0.82
N THR A 461 -21.42 -5.85 -1.55
CA THR A 461 -21.98 -6.80 -2.52
C THR A 461 -22.53 -8.05 -1.84
N GLU A 462 -21.81 -8.59 -0.84
CA GLU A 462 -22.18 -9.84 -0.19
C GLU A 462 -23.19 -9.67 0.98
N THR A 463 -23.35 -8.47 1.53
CA THR A 463 -24.20 -8.18 2.70
C THR A 463 -25.52 -7.50 2.32
N SER A 464 -26.32 -8.12 1.44
CA SER A 464 -27.60 -7.59 0.96
C SER A 464 -28.73 -8.62 1.09
N THR A 465 -29.57 -8.82 0.07
CA THR A 465 -30.56 -9.89 0.01
C THR A 465 -30.34 -10.71 -1.25
N ILE A 466 -30.89 -11.93 -1.29
CA ILE A 466 -30.89 -12.71 -2.54
C ILE A 466 -31.76 -12.02 -3.61
N TRP A 467 -31.43 -12.28 -4.88
CA TRP A 467 -32.03 -11.56 -6.02
C TRP A 467 -33.56 -11.72 -6.11
N ASP A 468 -34.07 -12.93 -5.87
CA ASP A 468 -35.48 -13.32 -6.04
C ASP A 468 -36.31 -13.24 -4.75
N ASN A 469 -35.70 -12.88 -3.61
CA ASN A 469 -36.41 -12.77 -2.35
C ASN A 469 -35.85 -11.67 -1.44
N GLU A 470 -36.65 -10.63 -1.22
CA GLU A 470 -36.32 -9.46 -0.40
C GLU A 470 -36.30 -9.75 1.11
N THR A 471 -36.89 -10.88 1.56
CA THR A 471 -36.95 -11.23 2.98
C THR A 471 -35.75 -12.04 3.47
N VAL A 472 -34.89 -12.52 2.55
CA VAL A 472 -33.72 -13.34 2.88
C VAL A 472 -32.47 -12.47 2.82
N ALA A 473 -32.09 -11.92 3.97
CA ALA A 473 -30.84 -11.21 4.14
C ALA A 473 -29.64 -12.17 4.05
N THR A 474 -28.56 -11.71 3.43
CA THR A 474 -27.28 -12.41 3.40
C THR A 474 -26.32 -11.79 4.42
N ASP A 475 -26.77 -11.64 5.68
CA ASP A 475 -25.90 -11.19 6.76
C ASP A 475 -25.09 -12.38 7.27
N TRP A 476 -23.90 -12.55 6.70
CA TRP A 476 -23.03 -13.65 7.08
C TRP A 476 -22.30 -13.29 8.38
N ASP A 477 -22.76 -13.86 9.49
CA ASP A 477 -21.95 -14.00 10.71
C ASP A 477 -20.76 -14.93 10.41
N ARG A 478 -19.66 -14.33 9.94
CA ARG A 478 -18.48 -15.03 9.43
C ARG A 478 -17.64 -15.71 10.51
N THR A 479 -18.06 -15.66 11.77
CA THR A 479 -17.44 -16.43 12.86
C THR A 479 -17.56 -17.95 12.65
N HIS A 480 -18.55 -18.41 11.87
CA HIS A 480 -18.85 -19.84 11.68
C HIS A 480 -18.86 -20.33 10.22
N SER A 481 -18.56 -19.49 9.23
CA SER A 481 -18.66 -19.89 7.81
C SER A 481 -17.45 -20.73 7.33
N TRP A 482 -17.74 -21.87 6.69
CA TRP A 482 -16.75 -22.69 5.96
C TRP A 482 -16.02 -21.91 4.84
N LYS A 483 -16.63 -20.81 4.37
CA LYS A 483 -16.10 -19.88 3.35
C LYS A 483 -14.93 -19.05 3.87
N SER A 484 -14.95 -18.57 5.12
CA SER A 484 -13.78 -17.91 5.77
C SER A 484 -12.59 -18.87 5.91
N ARG A 485 -12.85 -20.15 6.21
CA ARG A 485 -11.78 -21.18 6.28
C ARG A 485 -11.23 -21.52 4.90
N LYS A 486 -12.05 -21.70 3.86
CA LYS A 486 -11.56 -21.98 2.49
C LYS A 486 -10.90 -20.76 1.83
N GLN A 487 -11.48 -19.55 1.90
CA GLN A 487 -10.85 -18.32 1.39
C GLN A 487 -9.61 -17.92 2.20
N GLY A 488 -9.58 -18.22 3.51
CA GLY A 488 -8.38 -18.10 4.35
C GLY A 488 -7.32 -19.19 4.11
N HIS A 489 -7.71 -20.35 3.56
CA HIS A 489 -6.83 -21.46 3.16
C HIS A 489 -6.42 -21.44 1.68
N ILE A 490 -6.90 -20.49 0.87
CA ILE A 490 -6.27 -20.24 -0.43
C ILE A 490 -4.84 -19.74 -0.12
N HIS A 491 -3.85 -20.37 -0.75
CA HIS A 491 -2.41 -20.15 -0.49
C HIS A 491 -2.09 -18.67 -0.26
N ARG A 492 -1.15 -18.36 0.66
CA ARG A 492 -0.59 -17.01 0.81
C ARG A 492 -0.15 -16.39 -0.52
N ASN A 493 0.20 -17.22 -1.51
CA ASN A 493 0.58 -16.84 -2.88
C ASN A 493 -0.60 -16.37 -3.77
N ALA A 494 -1.86 -16.55 -3.33
CA ALA A 494 -3.06 -15.99 -3.95
C ALA A 494 -3.56 -14.72 -3.27
N LYS A 495 -2.92 -14.32 -2.16
CA LYS A 495 -2.88 -12.91 -1.82
C LYS A 495 -1.86 -12.32 -2.78
N ASN A 496 -2.26 -11.30 -3.52
CA ASN A 496 -1.35 -10.54 -4.34
C ASN A 496 -0.34 -9.89 -3.39
N THR A 497 0.78 -10.56 -3.13
CA THR A 497 1.83 -10.04 -2.27
C THR A 497 2.47 -8.85 -2.98
N GLU A 498 2.74 -7.79 -2.23
CA GLU A 498 3.56 -6.66 -2.68
C GLU A 498 4.80 -7.21 -3.39
N ALA A 499 5.12 -6.63 -4.54
CA ALA A 499 6.31 -7.04 -5.29
C ALA A 499 7.52 -6.92 -4.36
N LEU A 500 8.20 -8.04 -4.10
CA LEU A 500 9.54 -8.00 -3.52
C LEU A 500 10.42 -7.15 -4.45
N PRO A 501 11.38 -6.37 -3.92
CA PRO A 501 12.31 -5.61 -4.74
C PRO A 501 12.96 -6.52 -5.79
N SER A 502 13.16 -5.98 -6.99
CA SER A 502 13.72 -6.70 -8.14
C SER A 502 15.05 -7.39 -7.80
N PRO A 503 15.35 -8.60 -8.32
CA PRO A 503 16.57 -9.37 -7.98
C PRO A 503 17.88 -8.80 -8.56
N THR A 504 17.86 -7.66 -9.26
CA THR A 504 19.04 -7.12 -9.96
C THR A 504 20.05 -6.37 -9.08
N SER A 505 19.96 -6.49 -7.75
CA SER A 505 20.79 -5.72 -6.80
C SER A 505 22.05 -6.45 -6.29
N LEU A 506 22.63 -7.37 -7.05
CA LEU A 506 23.83 -8.12 -6.63
C LEU A 506 25.12 -7.29 -6.63
N ASP A 507 25.16 -6.12 -7.29
CA ASP A 507 26.37 -5.28 -7.44
C ASP A 507 26.29 -3.90 -6.76
N THR A 508 25.30 -3.66 -5.89
CA THR A 508 25.20 -2.40 -5.14
C THR A 508 25.46 -2.61 -3.65
N ALA A 509 26.28 -1.73 -3.06
CA ALA A 509 26.51 -1.69 -1.62
C ALA A 509 25.18 -1.77 -0.85
N PRO A 510 25.12 -2.55 0.23
CA PRO A 510 23.89 -2.79 0.98
C PRO A 510 23.25 -1.47 1.43
N SER A 511 21.92 -1.39 1.34
CA SER A 511 21.18 -0.25 1.88
C SER A 511 21.25 -0.25 3.42
N ARG A 512 21.05 0.93 4.01
CA ARG A 512 21.14 1.27 5.46
C ARG A 512 20.50 0.24 6.40
N ASP A 513 19.52 -0.54 5.94
CA ASP A 513 18.70 -1.45 6.76
C ASP A 513 18.40 -2.82 6.10
N GLU A 514 19.15 -3.22 5.06
CA GLU A 514 18.93 -4.50 4.33
C GLU A 514 20.19 -5.40 4.25
N LEU A 515 21.00 -5.47 5.31
CA LEU A 515 22.00 -6.53 5.46
C LEU A 515 21.49 -7.80 6.14
#